data_AF-A0A1G3LLC1-F1
#
_entry.id   AF-A0A1G3LLC1-F1
#
_cell.length_a   1.000
_cell.length_b   1.000
_cell.length_c   1.000
_cell.angle_alpha   90.00
_cell.angle_beta   90.00
_cell.angle_gamma   90.00
#
_symmetry.space_group_name_H-M   'P 1'
#
loop_
_entity.id
_entity.type
_entity.pdbx_description
1 polymer ?
#
loop_
_entity_poly.entity_id
_entity_poly.type
_entity_poly.pdbx_seq_one_letter_code
_entity_poly.pdbx_strand_id
1 'polypeptide(L)' 'MAADTIIVLAPKGTARREVKPCEIEVPDLWHIAMWLKAHQMERESQMVLETWHLAIDLRDHIKES' A
#
# COMPACT_ATOMS: atom_id res chain seq x y z
N MET A 1 4.35 12.27 -18.05
CA MET A 1 2.87 12.28 -18.25
C MET A 1 2.10 11.54 -17.15
N ALA A 2 2.71 10.65 -16.34
CA ALA A 2 2.00 9.92 -15.29
C ALA A 2 1.68 10.77 -14.04
N ALA A 3 2.48 11.80 -13.73
CA ALA A 3 2.35 12.64 -12.53
C ALA A 3 1.03 13.43 -12.42
N ASP A 4 0.36 13.70 -13.55
CA ASP A 4 -0.92 14.42 -13.59
C ASP A 4 -2.14 13.49 -13.59
N THR A 5 -1.94 12.17 -13.49
CA THR A 5 -3.04 11.20 -13.48
C THR A 5 -3.74 11.26 -12.13
N ILE A 6 -5.03 11.61 -12.10
CA ILE A 6 -5.81 11.62 -10.86
C ILE A 6 -6.33 10.21 -10.58
N ILE A 7 -6.06 9.68 -9.39
CA ILE A 7 -6.55 8.38 -8.94
C ILE A 7 -7.73 8.60 -7.99
N VAL A 8 -8.83 7.88 -8.26
CA VAL A 8 -10.02 7.89 -7.39
C VAL A 8 -9.91 6.76 -6.38
N LEU A 9 -9.69 7.11 -5.12
CA LEU A 9 -9.74 6.16 -4.00
C LEU A 9 -11.19 5.93 -3.56
N ALA A 10 -11.48 4.72 -3.08
CA ALA A 10 -12.80 4.28 -2.63
C ALA A 10 -13.93 4.59 -3.66
N PRO A 11 -13.85 4.11 -4.91
CA PRO A 11 -14.78 4.48 -5.99
C PRO A 11 -16.25 4.13 -5.71
N LYS A 12 -16.51 3.27 -4.73
CA LYS A 12 -17.86 2.87 -4.28
C LYS A 12 -18.11 3.16 -2.79
N GLY A 13 -17.24 3.93 -2.13
CA GLY A 13 -17.34 4.28 -0.71
C GLY A 13 -17.73 5.75 -0.49
N THR A 14 -18.09 6.09 0.74
CA THR A 14 -18.42 7.48 1.16
C THR A 14 -17.21 8.41 1.23
N ALA A 15 -15.99 7.85 1.25
CA ALA A 15 -14.72 8.58 1.31
C ALA A 15 -14.03 8.67 -0.06
N ARG A 16 -14.81 8.97 -1.11
CA ARG A 16 -14.26 9.17 -2.46
C ARG A 16 -13.33 10.38 -2.45
N ARG A 17 -12.06 10.18 -2.80
CA ARG A 17 -11.08 11.27 -2.93
C ARG A 17 -10.25 11.10 -4.18
N GLU A 18 -9.96 12.24 -4.80
CA GLU A 18 -9.04 12.37 -5.93
C GLU A 18 -7.66 12.69 -5.36
N VAL A 19 -6.68 11.85 -5.65
CA VAL A 19 -5.30 12.03 -5.18
C VAL A 19 -4.34 11.82 -6.33
N LYS A 20 -3.21 12.53 -6.29
CA LYS A 20 -2.09 12.24 -7.19
C LYS A 20 -1.40 10.93 -6.76
N PRO A 21 -0.77 10.20 -7.69
CA PRO A 21 -0.05 8.96 -7.37
C PRO A 21 0.99 9.14 -6.27
N CYS A 22 1.67 10.29 -6.24
CA CYS A 22 2.66 10.63 -5.22
C CYS A 22 2.07 10.88 -3.82
N GLU A 23 0.77 11.15 -3.72
CA GLU A 23 0.05 11.41 -2.46
C GLU A 23 -0.57 10.12 -1.89
N ILE A 24 -0.43 8.99 -2.58
CA ILE A 24 -0.93 7.70 -2.08
C ILE A 24 -0.04 7.23 -0.92
N GLU A 25 -0.66 7.14 0.25
CA GLU A 25 -0.04 6.55 1.43
C GLU A 25 -0.16 5.02 1.39
N VAL A 26 0.92 4.34 1.76
CA VAL A 26 0.94 2.89 1.94
C VAL A 26 0.67 2.63 3.42
N PRO A 27 -0.43 1.94 3.78
CA PRO A 27 -0.75 1.67 5.18
C PRO A 27 0.31 0.75 5.79
N ASP A 28 0.54 0.90 7.10
CA ASP A 28 1.38 -0.02 7.86
C ASP A 28 0.73 -1.40 7.98
N LEU A 29 1.40 -2.43 7.47
CA LEU A 29 0.96 -3.83 7.54
C LEU A 29 1.77 -4.66 8.55
N TRP A 30 2.72 -4.06 9.27
CA TRP A 30 3.57 -4.73 10.25
C TRP A 30 2.78 -5.50 11.30
N HIS A 31 1.79 -4.85 11.91
CA HIS A 31 0.99 -5.44 12.98
C HIS A 31 0.17 -6.64 12.51
N ILE A 32 -0.27 -6.66 11.24
CA ILE A 32 -0.96 -7.80 10.63
C ILE A 32 0.02 -8.96 10.45
N ALA A 33 1.20 -8.69 9.91
CA ALA A 33 2.24 -9.70 9.76
C ALA A 33 2.64 -10.30 11.13
N MET A 34 2.84 -9.45 12.15
CA MET A 34 3.17 -9.93 13.50
C MET A 34 2.05 -10.77 14.11
N TRP A 35 0.80 -10.39 13.90
CA TRP A 35 -0.34 -11.19 14.32
C TRP A 35 -0.35 -12.56 13.63
N LEU A 36 -0.13 -12.64 12.32
CA LEU A 36 -0.04 -13.90 11.56
C LEU A 36 1.10 -14.78 12.07
N LYS A 37 2.28 -14.18 12.29
CA LYS A 37 3.44 -14.87 12.84
C LYS A 37 3.15 -15.46 14.23
N ALA A 38 2.47 -14.71 15.10
CA ALA A 38 2.06 -15.18 16.42
C ALA A 38 1.08 -16.37 16.37
N HIS A 39 0.35 -16.54 15.25
CA HIS A 39 -0.58 -17.64 15.02
C HIS A 39 0.04 -18.78 14.18
N GLN A 40 1.37 -18.86 14.08
CA GLN A 40 2.11 -19.89 13.34
C GLN A 40 1.83 -19.87 11.81
N MET A 41 1.36 -18.74 11.28
CA MET A 41 1.10 -18.53 9.86
C MET A 41 2.29 -17.81 9.20
N GLU A 42 3.45 -18.46 9.19
CA GLU A 42 4.73 -17.84 8.79
C GLU A 42 4.76 -17.46 7.31
N ARG A 43 4.21 -18.31 6.44
CA ARG A 43 4.12 -18.04 5.00
C ARG A 43 3.26 -16.81 4.72
N GLU A 44 2.08 -16.73 5.32
CA GLU A 44 1.16 -15.62 5.15
C GLU A 44 1.74 -14.32 5.72
N SER A 45 2.39 -14.40 6.89
CA SER A 45 3.12 -13.27 7.46
C SER A 45 4.17 -12.74 6.48
N GLN A 46 4.96 -13.63 5.86
CA GLN A 46 5.98 -13.21 4.90
C GLN A 46 5.38 -12.60 3.64
N MET A 47 4.31 -13.18 3.10
CA MET A 47 3.59 -12.62 1.95
C MET A 47 3.06 -11.21 2.22
N VAL A 48 2.55 -10.95 3.43
CA VAL A 48 2.09 -9.61 3.83
C VAL A 48 3.26 -8.63 3.87
N LEU A 49 4.40 -9.01 4.48
CA LEU A 49 5.59 -8.15 4.54
C LEU A 49 6.15 -7.86 3.15
N GLU A 50 6.27 -8.87 2.28
CA GLU A 50 6.75 -8.70 0.91
C GLU A 50 5.84 -7.75 0.11
N THR A 51 4.53 -7.93 0.22
CA THR A 51 3.55 -7.04 -0.43
C THR A 51 3.68 -5.61 0.09
N TRP A 52 3.89 -5.44 1.40
CA TRP A 52 4.07 -4.15 2.02
C TRP A 52 5.33 -3.43 1.53
N HIS A 53 6.46 -4.14 1.47
CA HIS A 53 7.73 -3.62 0.95
C HIS A 53 7.61 -3.23 -0.52
N LEU A 54 7.05 -4.10 -1.37
CA LEU A 54 6.84 -3.79 -2.79
C LEU A 54 5.97 -2.54 -3.00
N ALA A 55 4.93 -2.36 -2.18
CA ALA A 55 4.09 -1.17 -2.25
C ALA A 55 4.84 0.11 -1.85
N ILE A 56 5.70 0.04 -0.84
CA ILE A 56 6.58 1.16 -0.43
C ILE A 56 7.54 1.51 -1.56
N ASP A 57 8.28 0.52 -2.08
CA ASP A 57 9.27 0.72 -3.14
C ASP A 57 8.63 1.33 -4.39
N LEU A 58 7.44 0.84 -4.78
CA LEU A 58 6.70 1.39 -5.90
C LEU A 58 6.27 2.84 -5.67
N ARG A 59 5.77 3.18 -4.47
CA ARG A 59 5.41 4.56 -4.12
C ARG A 59 6.63 5.48 -4.22
N ASP A 60 7.76 5.04 -3.69
CA ASP A 60 8.97 5.85 -3.67
C ASP A 60 9.52 6.05 -5.09
N HIS A 61 9.50 5.00 -5.93
CA HIS A 61 9.82 5.12 -7.36
C HIS A 61 8.91 6.12 -8.10
N ILE A 62 7.62 6.12 -7.80
CA ILE A 62 6.64 7.06 -8.38
C ILE A 62 6.91 8.50 -7.92
N LYS A 63 7.38 8.70 -6.69
CA LYS A 63 7.69 10.04 -6.15
C LYS A 63 8.98 10.62 -6.74
N GLU A 64 9.92 9.77 -7.10
CA GLU A 64 11.20 10.16 -7.69
C GLU A 64 11.13 10.43 -9.21
N SER A 65 10.07 9.96 -9.88
CA SER A 65 9.84 10.06 -11.34
C SER A 65 9.02 11.28 -11.75
#